data_AF-A0A847UZX6-F1
#
_entry.id   AF-A0A847UZX6-F1
#
_cell.length_a   1.000
_cell.length_b   1.000
_cell.length_c   1.000
_cell.angle_alpha   90.00
_cell.angle_beta   90.00
_cell.angle_gamma   90.00
#
_symmetry.space_group_name_H-M   'P 1'
#
loop_
_entity.id
_entity.type
_entity.pdbx_description
1 polymer ?
#
loop_
_entity_poly.entity_id
_entity_poly.type
_entity_poly.pdbx_seq_one_letter_code
_entity_poly.pdbx_strand_id
1 'polypeptide(L)'
;MSLLQRVKNVFFPPPPVQEDKGQEDLFKARYQAFRRLLSANNAALDIMTELEAAARGSRHFGMHFLRSRVTAITAKVYAMVNNMLSLAPGKYQALPDAMRTIQGQIQNEINLRDTPHRQELVLDLDQITASDVDDVGGKMANLGELRNALQVPVPNGFAITAQGYMAFMRQTGLLEEINCLVLGHPMASHFAAGVNAPRDPEEEETTDQPIALLELCSKIRGMILSTPIPTELEEAILSSYDRLCEREGRQMHVALRSSALGEDSAGASFAGQHRSLLNLDRDSLIEGYKEVVASKYSAHAMTYRYMRGIRDDDVLMCVGCLSMVTSRAGGVAYTVNPLNADDKRIQITSAWGVAKGVVDGTATTDQFVVEKENGMHIVDRHVPRKESALACSDIEGVCRISVDPQLCEQPTLEDPQIIELASMASRIEAHYGMPQDIEWAFTPEAKLVLLQTRPLDVREAQAVPNLLPGVPPLIHGG
;
A
#
# COMPACT_ATOMS: atom_id res chain seq x y z
N MET A 1 -63.78 41.80 -14.64
CA MET A 1 -63.02 42.17 -15.85
C MET A 1 -63.96 42.77 -16.88
N SER A 2 -63.61 43.92 -17.48
CA SER A 2 -64.43 44.54 -18.53
C SER A 2 -64.49 43.65 -19.78
N LEU A 3 -65.54 43.79 -20.60
CA LEU A 3 -65.68 43.09 -21.88
C LEU A 3 -64.46 43.30 -22.79
N LEU A 4 -63.87 44.50 -22.73
CA LEU A 4 -62.65 44.88 -23.45
C LEU A 4 -61.44 44.00 -23.07
N GLN A 5 -61.29 43.64 -21.80
CA GLN A 5 -60.20 42.80 -21.32
C GLN A 5 -60.31 41.37 -21.86
N ARG A 6 -61.54 40.86 -22.01
CA ARG A 6 -61.78 39.51 -22.57
C ARG A 6 -61.47 39.44 -24.05
N VAL A 7 -61.82 40.48 -24.82
CA VAL A 7 -61.47 40.55 -26.26
C VAL A 7 -59.95 40.67 -26.45
N LYS A 8 -59.25 41.45 -25.61
CA LYS A 8 -57.78 41.58 -25.69
C LYS A 8 -57.06 40.24 -25.48
N ASN A 9 -57.54 39.42 -24.55
CA ASN A 9 -56.93 38.11 -24.24
C ASN A 9 -57.13 37.06 -25.35
N VAL A 10 -58.05 37.27 -26.31
CA VAL A 10 -58.22 36.38 -27.47
C VAL A 10 -57.11 36.60 -28.50
N PHE A 11 -56.68 37.84 -28.69
CA PHE A 11 -55.63 38.19 -29.66
C PHE A 11 -54.21 38.15 -29.07
N PHE A 12 -54.10 38.27 -27.76
CA PHE A 12 -52.84 38.22 -27.03
C PHE A 12 -52.99 37.30 -25.82
N PRO A 13 -52.87 35.96 -26.00
CA PRO A 13 -52.85 35.05 -24.86
C PRO A 13 -51.69 35.44 -23.93
N PRO A 14 -51.89 35.43 -22.61
CA PRO A 14 -50.78 35.66 -21.68
C PRO A 14 -49.67 34.63 -21.95
N PRO A 15 -48.39 35.01 -21.81
CA PRO A 15 -47.29 34.07 -21.97
C PRO A 15 -47.48 32.87 -21.02
N PRO A 16 -47.08 31.65 -21.43
CA PRO A 16 -47.20 30.48 -20.57
C PRO A 16 -46.54 30.78 -19.22
N VAL A 17 -47.25 30.44 -18.15
CA VAL A 17 -46.71 30.49 -16.79
C VAL A 17 -45.42 29.67 -16.81
N GLN A 18 -44.29 30.28 -16.44
CA GLN A 18 -43.03 29.56 -16.28
C GLN A 18 -43.25 28.44 -15.25
N GLU A 19 -43.35 27.20 -15.70
CA GLU A 19 -43.33 26.03 -14.84
C GLU A 19 -41.94 25.93 -14.19
N ASP A 20 -41.90 26.38 -12.94
CA ASP A 20 -41.25 25.74 -11.79
C ASP A 20 -39.79 25.27 -11.95
N LYS A 21 -38.85 26.21 -12.12
CA LYS A 21 -37.39 25.96 -11.94
C LYS A 21 -37.09 25.22 -10.61
N GLY A 22 -37.89 25.47 -9.57
CA GLY A 22 -37.74 24.82 -8.27
C GLY A 22 -37.96 23.30 -8.30
N GLN A 23 -38.84 22.80 -9.17
CA GLN A 23 -39.09 21.35 -9.31
C GLN A 23 -37.98 20.63 -10.09
N GLU A 24 -37.42 21.26 -11.14
CA GLU A 24 -36.27 20.71 -11.86
C GLU A 24 -35.03 20.60 -10.95
N ASP A 25 -34.78 21.63 -10.14
CA ASP A 25 -33.66 21.65 -9.21
C ASP A 25 -33.83 20.61 -8.09
N LEU A 26 -35.06 20.43 -7.58
CA LEU A 26 -35.41 19.37 -6.64
C LEU A 26 -35.25 17.97 -7.23
N PHE A 27 -35.63 17.78 -8.50
CA PHE A 27 -35.47 16.50 -9.20
C PHE A 27 -33.99 16.18 -9.42
N LYS A 28 -33.19 17.15 -9.88
CA LYS A 28 -31.74 16.99 -10.04
C LYS A 28 -31.06 16.65 -8.72
N ALA A 29 -31.40 17.34 -7.63
CA ALA A 29 -30.86 17.07 -6.31
C ALA A 29 -31.19 15.64 -5.82
N ARG A 30 -32.44 15.19 -6.01
CA ARG A 30 -32.84 13.81 -5.69
C ARG A 30 -32.13 12.79 -6.55
N TYR A 31 -32.00 13.02 -7.85
CA TYR A 31 -31.29 12.12 -8.75
C TYR A 31 -29.80 11.98 -8.38
N GLN A 32 -29.14 13.09 -8.02
CA GLN A 32 -27.77 13.07 -7.53
C GLN A 32 -27.63 12.30 -6.21
N ALA A 33 -28.53 12.52 -5.25
CA ALA A 33 -28.56 11.79 -3.99
C ALA A 33 -28.76 10.27 -4.22
N PHE A 34 -29.60 9.88 -5.17
CA PHE A 34 -29.80 8.48 -5.55
C PHE A 34 -28.54 7.85 -6.17
N ARG A 35 -27.85 8.54 -7.09
CA ARG A 35 -26.58 8.04 -7.65
C ARG A 35 -25.52 7.88 -6.56
N ARG A 36 -25.44 8.83 -5.62
CA ARG A 36 -24.51 8.77 -4.48
C ARG A 36 -24.82 7.60 -3.55
N LEU A 37 -26.11 7.33 -3.29
CA LEU A 37 -26.55 6.16 -2.54
C LEU A 37 -26.04 4.85 -3.18
N LEU A 38 -26.27 4.67 -4.49
CA LEU A 38 -25.84 3.46 -5.20
C LEU A 38 -24.32 3.28 -5.19
N SER A 39 -23.58 4.37 -5.43
CA SER A 39 -22.11 4.34 -5.37
C SER A 39 -21.59 3.98 -3.98
N ALA A 40 -22.19 4.53 -2.92
CA ALA A 40 -21.83 4.20 -1.54
C ALA A 40 -22.17 2.75 -1.18
N ASN A 41 -23.30 2.24 -1.66
CA ASN A 41 -23.71 0.85 -1.45
C ASN A 41 -22.75 -0.14 -2.12
N ASN A 42 -22.40 0.08 -3.38
CA ASN A 42 -21.46 -0.79 -4.09
C ASN A 42 -20.09 -0.80 -3.41
N ALA A 43 -19.57 0.37 -3.03
CA ALA A 43 -18.31 0.47 -2.30
C ALA A 43 -18.35 -0.24 -0.93
N ALA A 44 -19.51 -0.25 -0.26
CA ALA A 44 -19.68 -0.98 0.99
C ALA A 44 -19.66 -2.51 0.77
N LEU A 45 -20.30 -2.99 -0.30
CA LEU A 45 -20.30 -4.41 -0.69
C LEU A 45 -18.90 -4.91 -1.06
N ASP A 46 -18.11 -4.09 -1.75
CA ASP A 46 -16.71 -4.42 -2.07
C ASP A 46 -15.89 -4.61 -0.78
N ILE A 47 -16.04 -3.71 0.19
CA ILE A 47 -15.38 -3.81 1.51
C ILE A 47 -15.84 -5.06 2.28
N MET A 48 -17.13 -5.40 2.25
CA MET A 48 -17.64 -6.63 2.88
C MET A 48 -17.03 -7.88 2.24
N THR A 49 -16.90 -7.89 0.91
CA THR A 49 -16.29 -9.00 0.16
C THR A 49 -14.82 -9.19 0.56
N GLU A 50 -14.06 -8.10 0.72
CA GLU A 50 -12.69 -8.14 1.23
C GLU A 50 -12.60 -8.72 2.66
N LEU A 51 -13.52 -8.33 3.54
CA LEU A 51 -13.58 -8.84 4.91
C LEU A 51 -13.94 -10.34 4.97
N GLU A 52 -14.85 -10.80 4.12
CA GLU A 52 -15.20 -12.23 4.01
C GLU A 52 -14.06 -13.07 3.45
N ALA A 53 -13.30 -12.55 2.48
CA ALA A 53 -12.11 -13.20 1.96
C ALA A 53 -11.04 -13.34 3.06
N ALA A 54 -10.83 -12.28 3.86
CA ALA A 54 -9.91 -12.31 4.99
C ALA A 54 -10.34 -13.33 6.06
N ALA A 55 -11.65 -13.40 6.39
CA ALA A 55 -12.18 -14.32 7.39
C ALA A 55 -12.05 -15.80 7.03
N ARG A 56 -11.99 -16.16 5.73
CA ARG A 56 -11.83 -17.54 5.25
C ARG A 56 -10.40 -18.08 5.37
N GLY A 57 -9.48 -17.33 5.99
CA GLY A 57 -8.08 -17.73 6.13
C GLY A 57 -7.28 -17.61 4.83
N SER A 58 -7.87 -17.02 3.78
CA SER A 58 -7.21 -16.78 2.50
C SER A 58 -6.24 -15.60 2.57
N ARG A 59 -5.97 -15.03 3.76
CA ARG A 59 -5.14 -13.85 3.98
C ARG A 59 -4.73 -13.68 5.44
N HIS A 60 -3.45 -13.43 5.69
CA HIS A 60 -3.00 -12.91 6.99
C HIS A 60 -3.29 -11.40 7.07
N PHE A 61 -3.96 -10.96 8.12
CA PHE A 61 -4.28 -9.56 8.34
C PHE A 61 -4.18 -9.22 9.83
N GLY A 62 -3.70 -8.02 10.13
CA GLY A 62 -3.66 -7.47 11.49
C GLY A 62 -4.92 -6.69 11.86
N MET A 63 -5.06 -6.32 13.13
CA MET A 63 -6.15 -5.47 13.63
C MET A 63 -6.22 -4.12 12.90
N HIS A 64 -5.10 -3.63 12.36
CA HIS A 64 -5.08 -2.45 11.52
C HIS A 64 -5.94 -2.60 10.25
N PHE A 65 -5.81 -3.73 9.52
CA PHE A 65 -6.63 -3.99 8.33
C PHE A 65 -8.12 -3.98 8.70
N LEU A 66 -8.47 -4.67 9.79
CA LEU A 66 -9.85 -4.74 10.27
C LEU A 66 -10.40 -3.35 10.62
N ARG A 67 -9.64 -2.55 11.40
CA ARG A 67 -10.01 -1.17 11.77
C ARG A 67 -10.19 -0.28 10.54
N SER A 68 -9.27 -0.35 9.58
CA SER A 68 -9.37 0.42 8.33
C SER A 68 -10.63 0.09 7.55
N ARG A 69 -10.94 -1.20 7.34
CA ARG A 69 -12.15 -1.64 6.63
C ARG A 69 -13.42 -1.25 7.38
N VAL A 70 -13.43 -1.37 8.70
CA VAL A 70 -14.57 -0.98 9.55
C VAL A 70 -14.82 0.53 9.49
N THR A 71 -13.77 1.35 9.54
CA THR A 71 -13.90 2.80 9.37
C THR A 71 -14.43 3.14 7.98
N ALA A 72 -13.88 2.52 6.94
CA ALA A 72 -14.30 2.75 5.56
C ALA A 72 -15.77 2.36 5.33
N ILE A 73 -16.20 1.18 5.79
CA ILE A 73 -17.59 0.74 5.64
C ILE A 73 -18.54 1.63 6.44
N THR A 74 -18.15 2.05 7.65
CA THR A 74 -18.93 2.99 8.47
C THR A 74 -19.15 4.31 7.75
N ALA A 75 -18.12 4.85 7.09
CA ALA A 75 -18.24 6.06 6.28
C ALA A 75 -19.16 5.88 5.06
N LYS A 76 -19.13 4.71 4.40
CA LYS A 76 -20.06 4.41 3.30
C LYS A 76 -21.51 4.28 3.79
N VAL A 77 -21.73 3.62 4.93
CA VAL A 77 -23.05 3.52 5.56
C VAL A 77 -23.57 4.88 5.97
N TYR A 78 -22.74 5.73 6.56
CA TYR A 78 -23.09 7.11 6.88
C TYR A 78 -23.54 7.90 5.63
N ALA A 79 -22.78 7.79 4.53
CA ALA A 79 -23.15 8.40 3.27
C ALA A 79 -24.49 7.87 2.75
N MET A 80 -24.75 6.56 2.84
CA MET A 80 -26.05 5.98 2.46
C MET A 80 -27.19 6.56 3.29
N VAL A 81 -27.04 6.59 4.62
CA VAL A 81 -28.05 7.13 5.54
C VAL A 81 -28.37 8.60 5.21
N ASN A 82 -27.36 9.43 5.00
CA ASN A 82 -27.57 10.84 4.64
C ASN A 82 -28.28 11.00 3.29
N ASN A 83 -27.87 10.25 2.26
CA ASN A 83 -28.55 10.30 0.97
C ASN A 83 -30.01 9.80 1.06
N MET A 84 -30.31 8.78 1.89
CA MET A 84 -31.68 8.34 2.15
C MET A 84 -32.52 9.43 2.82
N LEU A 85 -31.97 10.13 3.82
CA LEU A 85 -32.64 11.25 4.48
C LEU A 85 -32.92 12.41 3.52
N SER A 86 -31.99 12.71 2.60
CA SER A 86 -32.20 13.72 1.56
C SER A 86 -33.22 13.31 0.51
N LEU A 87 -33.27 12.03 0.13
CA LEU A 87 -34.21 11.49 -0.85
C LEU A 87 -35.66 11.50 -0.34
N ALA A 88 -35.86 11.14 0.92
CA ALA A 88 -37.19 11.10 1.55
C ALA A 88 -37.14 11.72 2.97
N PRO A 89 -37.21 13.06 3.05
CA PRO A 89 -37.24 13.77 4.33
C PRO A 89 -38.36 13.24 5.23
N GLY A 90 -38.06 12.99 6.50
CA GLY A 90 -39.03 12.51 7.49
C GLY A 90 -39.32 11.00 7.48
N LYS A 91 -38.97 10.26 6.41
CA LYS A 91 -39.28 8.82 6.32
C LYS A 91 -38.29 7.93 7.07
N TYR A 92 -37.01 8.30 7.06
CA TYR A 92 -35.91 7.44 7.53
C TYR A 92 -35.19 7.96 8.78
N GLN A 93 -35.89 8.70 9.65
CA GLN A 93 -35.30 9.36 10.81
C GLN A 93 -34.67 8.41 11.84
N ALA A 94 -35.05 7.12 11.84
CA ALA A 94 -34.47 6.11 12.73
C ALA A 94 -33.09 5.58 12.26
N LEU A 95 -32.71 5.81 11.00
CA LEU A 95 -31.47 5.24 10.44
C LEU A 95 -30.18 5.76 11.12
N PRO A 96 -30.03 7.05 11.45
CA PRO A 96 -28.86 7.54 12.18
C PRO A 96 -28.66 6.87 13.54
N ASP A 97 -29.76 6.59 14.26
CA ASP A 97 -29.69 5.92 15.57
C ASP A 97 -29.30 4.46 15.42
N ALA A 98 -29.92 3.74 14.48
CA ALA A 98 -29.56 2.37 14.16
C ALA A 98 -28.09 2.24 13.74
N MET A 99 -27.60 3.16 12.89
CA MET A 99 -26.20 3.21 12.49
C MET A 99 -25.27 3.42 13.70
N ARG A 100 -25.58 4.38 14.59
CA ARG A 100 -24.78 4.62 15.80
C ARG A 100 -24.74 3.40 16.73
N THR A 101 -25.86 2.69 16.89
CA THR A 101 -25.90 1.46 17.69
C THR A 101 -25.01 0.37 17.09
N ILE A 102 -25.10 0.12 15.79
CA ILE A 102 -24.27 -0.90 15.10
C ILE A 102 -22.79 -0.51 15.15
N GLN A 103 -22.47 0.77 14.90
CA GLN A 103 -21.10 1.27 15.00
C GLN A 103 -20.53 1.06 16.41
N GLY A 104 -21.31 1.32 17.47
CA GLY A 104 -20.90 1.07 18.85
C GLY A 104 -20.66 -0.42 19.14
N GLN A 105 -21.50 -1.31 18.62
CA GLN A 105 -21.30 -2.76 18.75
C GLN A 105 -20.02 -3.23 18.06
N ILE A 106 -19.80 -2.80 16.82
CA ILE A 106 -18.58 -3.15 16.07
C ILE A 106 -17.34 -2.62 16.79
N GLN A 107 -17.37 -1.38 17.28
CA GLN A 107 -16.24 -0.80 18.00
C GLN A 107 -15.93 -1.54 19.30
N ASN A 108 -16.96 -1.98 20.03
CA ASN A 108 -16.77 -2.80 21.23
C ASN A 108 -16.11 -4.14 20.92
N GLU A 109 -16.54 -4.84 19.87
CA GLU A 109 -15.93 -6.09 19.42
C GLU A 109 -14.46 -5.92 19.01
N ILE A 110 -14.13 -4.80 18.35
CA ILE A 110 -12.76 -4.46 17.97
C ILE A 110 -11.90 -4.17 19.19
N ASN A 111 -12.42 -3.41 20.15
CA ASN A 111 -11.68 -3.03 21.36
C ASN A 111 -11.47 -4.21 22.33
N LEU A 112 -12.42 -5.16 22.38
CA LEU A 112 -12.30 -6.38 23.20
C LEU A 112 -11.20 -7.33 22.71
N ARG A 113 -10.72 -7.15 21.48
CA ARG A 113 -9.67 -7.96 20.84
C ARG A 113 -8.35 -7.22 20.66
N ASP A 114 -8.05 -6.21 21.48
CA ASP A 114 -6.67 -5.73 21.59
C ASP A 114 -5.81 -6.90 22.10
N THR A 115 -5.24 -7.64 21.15
CA THR A 115 -4.21 -8.65 21.40
C THR A 115 -3.12 -7.96 22.22
N PRO A 116 -2.62 -8.57 23.31
CA PRO A 116 -1.54 -7.96 24.07
C PRO A 116 -0.36 -7.74 23.12
N HIS A 117 -0.15 -6.47 22.74
CA HIS A 117 0.99 -6.07 21.95
C HIS A 117 2.27 -6.44 22.69
N ARG A 118 3.24 -6.95 21.94
CA ARG A 118 4.58 -7.18 22.50
C ARG A 118 5.15 -5.85 22.97
N GLN A 119 5.75 -5.87 24.16
CA GLN A 119 6.30 -4.65 24.78
C GLN A 119 7.74 -4.38 24.36
N GLU A 120 8.37 -5.36 23.72
CA GLU A 120 9.73 -5.27 23.22
C GLU A 120 9.85 -4.21 22.13
N LEU A 121 10.83 -3.32 22.27
CA LEU A 121 11.13 -2.27 21.29
C LEU A 121 11.73 -2.83 20.00
N VAL A 122 12.39 -3.99 20.10
CA VAL A 122 13.05 -4.70 19.01
C VAL A 122 12.79 -6.21 19.16
N LEU A 123 12.50 -6.90 18.06
CA LEU A 123 12.31 -8.35 18.00
C LEU A 123 13.26 -8.96 16.98
N ASP A 124 13.99 -9.99 17.38
CA ASP A 124 14.87 -10.74 16.47
C ASP A 124 14.02 -11.53 15.46
N LEU A 125 14.48 -11.65 14.20
CA LEU A 125 13.72 -12.30 13.13
C LEU A 125 13.40 -13.78 13.43
N ASP A 126 14.20 -14.44 14.25
CA ASP A 126 13.97 -15.82 14.74
C ASP A 126 12.72 -15.96 15.62
N GLN A 127 12.17 -14.86 16.13
CA GLN A 127 11.04 -14.84 17.04
C GLN A 127 9.74 -14.34 16.38
N ILE A 128 9.81 -14.00 15.09
CA ILE A 128 8.73 -13.36 14.33
C ILE A 128 8.03 -14.40 13.46
N THR A 129 6.72 -14.39 13.47
CA THR A 129 5.85 -15.20 12.59
C THR A 129 4.77 -14.33 11.96
N ALA A 130 3.95 -14.90 11.08
CA ALA A 130 2.83 -14.18 10.48
C ALA A 130 1.83 -13.60 11.51
N SER A 131 1.76 -14.15 12.75
CA SER A 131 0.87 -13.62 13.79
C SER A 131 1.36 -12.32 14.42
N ASP A 132 2.65 -11.99 14.31
CA ASP A 132 3.24 -10.78 14.89
C ASP A 132 3.08 -9.54 13.97
N VAL A 133 2.21 -9.62 12.95
CA VAL A 133 2.01 -8.56 11.94
C VAL A 133 1.65 -7.20 12.54
N ASP A 134 0.92 -7.18 13.65
CA ASP A 134 0.56 -5.94 14.35
C ASP A 134 1.72 -5.34 15.16
N ASP A 135 2.77 -6.12 15.44
CA ASP A 135 3.94 -5.69 16.20
C ASP A 135 5.13 -5.32 15.30
N VAL A 136 5.27 -5.95 14.13
CA VAL A 136 6.44 -5.75 13.24
C VAL A 136 6.10 -5.32 11.81
N GLY A 137 4.82 -5.24 11.47
CA GLY A 137 4.35 -4.93 10.12
C GLY A 137 4.42 -6.10 9.15
N GLY A 138 3.76 -5.91 8.00
CA GLY A 138 3.52 -6.97 7.00
C GLY A 138 4.79 -7.62 6.48
N LYS A 139 5.79 -6.81 6.08
CA LYS A 139 7.01 -7.32 5.45
C LYS A 139 7.86 -8.15 6.39
N MET A 140 8.07 -7.66 7.62
CA MET A 140 8.88 -8.38 8.61
C MET A 140 8.16 -9.63 9.11
N ALA A 141 6.83 -9.59 9.28
CA ALA A 141 6.04 -10.77 9.60
C ALA A 141 6.12 -11.82 8.50
N ASN A 142 6.02 -11.43 7.23
CA ASN A 142 6.17 -12.33 6.09
C ASN A 142 7.60 -12.94 6.02
N LEU A 143 8.65 -12.14 6.24
CA LEU A 143 10.02 -12.66 6.28
C LEU A 143 10.24 -13.62 7.45
N GLY A 144 9.69 -13.33 8.63
CA GLY A 144 9.73 -14.22 9.78
C GLY A 144 9.01 -15.53 9.50
N GLU A 145 7.84 -15.48 8.84
CA GLU A 145 7.09 -16.66 8.41
C GLU A 145 7.88 -17.53 7.42
N LEU A 146 8.47 -16.93 6.38
CA LEU A 146 9.32 -17.64 5.41
C LEU A 146 10.48 -18.38 6.10
N ARG A 147 11.10 -17.73 7.08
CA ARG A 147 12.22 -18.28 7.84
C ARG A 147 11.80 -19.40 8.77
N ASN A 148 10.81 -19.13 9.63
CA ASN A 148 10.53 -19.95 10.80
C ASN A 148 9.53 -21.07 10.49
N ALA A 149 8.60 -20.86 9.54
CA ALA A 149 7.64 -21.88 9.12
C ALA A 149 8.14 -22.68 7.90
N LEU A 150 8.65 -21.99 6.86
CA LEU A 150 9.08 -22.65 5.62
C LEU A 150 10.56 -23.00 5.54
N GLN A 151 11.38 -22.55 6.51
CA GLN A 151 12.83 -22.78 6.55
C GLN A 151 13.54 -22.33 5.27
N VAL A 152 13.07 -21.22 4.70
CA VAL A 152 13.61 -20.62 3.47
C VAL A 152 14.79 -19.71 3.83
N PRO A 153 15.86 -19.68 3.00
CA PRO A 153 16.96 -18.74 3.20
C PRO A 153 16.47 -17.29 3.07
N VAL A 154 16.47 -16.57 4.19
CA VAL A 154 16.26 -15.13 4.28
C VAL A 154 17.43 -14.47 5.01
N PRO A 155 17.69 -13.17 4.80
CA PRO A 155 18.71 -12.45 5.55
C PRO A 155 18.45 -12.51 7.06
N ASN A 156 19.51 -12.56 7.86
CA ASN A 156 19.40 -12.41 9.31
C ASN A 156 19.07 -10.96 9.66
N GLY A 157 18.44 -10.73 10.81
CA GLY A 157 18.06 -9.38 11.19
C GLY A 157 17.08 -9.33 12.36
N PHE A 158 16.51 -8.16 12.55
CA PHE A 158 15.54 -7.85 13.58
C PHE A 158 14.55 -6.78 13.09
N ALA A 159 13.40 -6.67 13.75
CA ALA A 159 12.42 -5.63 13.51
C ALA A 159 12.36 -4.67 14.69
N ILE A 160 12.43 -3.37 14.41
CA ILE A 160 12.06 -2.30 15.32
C ILE A 160 10.54 -2.24 15.30
N THR A 161 9.93 -2.48 16.44
CA THR A 161 8.50 -2.80 16.56
C THR A 161 7.62 -1.56 16.50
N ALA A 162 6.32 -1.78 16.37
CA ALA A 162 5.29 -0.77 16.60
C ALA A 162 5.47 -0.08 17.97
N GLN A 163 5.84 -0.84 19.01
CA GLN A 163 6.13 -0.30 20.32
C GLN A 163 7.39 0.58 20.34
N GLY A 164 8.45 0.19 19.60
CA GLY A 164 9.63 1.03 19.37
C GLY A 164 9.28 2.36 18.70
N TYR A 165 8.48 2.31 17.63
CA TYR A 165 7.97 3.51 16.97
C TYR A 165 7.15 4.39 17.93
N MET A 166 6.23 3.80 18.70
CA MET A 166 5.40 4.53 19.65
C MET A 166 6.20 5.14 20.79
N ALA A 167 7.25 4.48 21.28
CA ALA A 167 8.16 5.03 22.26
C ALA A 167 8.84 6.29 21.71
N PHE A 168 9.37 6.23 20.48
CA PHE A 168 9.97 7.39 19.81
C PHE A 168 8.98 8.55 19.63
N MET A 169 7.77 8.27 19.14
CA MET A 169 6.80 9.31 18.82
C MET A 169 6.13 9.94 20.04
N ARG A 170 5.83 9.16 21.10
CA ARG A 170 5.14 9.66 22.30
C ARG A 170 6.08 10.29 23.31
N GLN A 171 7.21 9.66 23.61
CA GLN A 171 8.10 10.18 24.67
C GLN A 171 8.72 11.53 24.28
N THR A 172 8.77 11.84 22.99
CA THR A 172 9.28 13.10 22.44
C THR A 172 8.19 14.16 22.24
N GLY A 173 6.90 13.82 22.38
CA GLY A 173 5.76 14.69 22.07
C GLY A 173 5.51 14.91 20.57
N LEU A 174 6.26 14.21 19.70
CA LEU A 174 6.13 14.33 18.25
C LEU A 174 4.74 13.93 17.76
N LEU A 175 4.15 12.89 18.35
CA LEU A 175 2.87 12.36 17.90
C LEU A 175 1.77 13.44 17.97
N GLU A 176 1.66 14.11 19.11
CA GLU A 176 0.65 15.14 19.36
C GLU A 176 0.86 16.35 18.46
N GLU A 177 2.11 16.79 18.27
CA GLU A 177 2.42 17.94 17.43
C GLU A 177 2.13 17.65 15.96
N ILE A 178 2.55 16.47 15.47
CA ILE A 178 2.28 16.03 14.09
C ILE A 178 0.77 15.89 13.87
N ASN A 179 0.04 15.30 14.82
CA ASN A 179 -1.41 15.18 14.72
C ASN A 179 -2.10 16.54 14.61
N CYS A 180 -1.66 17.53 15.38
CA CYS A 180 -2.19 18.89 15.28
C CYS A 180 -1.92 19.50 13.89
N LEU A 181 -0.73 19.30 13.33
CA LEU A 181 -0.38 19.79 11.99
C LEU A 181 -1.18 19.08 10.88
N VAL A 182 -1.34 17.76 10.98
CA VAL A 182 -2.10 16.96 10.01
C VAL A 182 -3.59 17.30 10.07
N LEU A 183 -4.19 17.39 11.26
CA LEU A 183 -5.60 17.75 11.43
C LEU A 183 -5.90 19.21 11.05
N GLY A 184 -4.95 20.12 11.26
CA GLY A 184 -5.07 21.53 10.89
C GLY A 184 -4.93 21.79 9.38
N HIS A 185 -4.53 20.80 8.59
CA HIS A 185 -4.31 20.98 7.15
C HIS A 185 -5.64 21.02 6.37
N PRO A 186 -5.82 21.92 5.38
CA PRO A 186 -7.07 22.03 4.60
C PRO A 186 -7.49 20.73 3.91
N MET A 187 -6.54 19.89 3.49
CA MET A 187 -6.89 18.59 2.92
C MET A 187 -7.56 17.65 3.94
N ALA A 188 -7.23 17.75 5.24
CA ALA A 188 -7.90 16.94 6.26
C ALA A 188 -9.40 17.24 6.31
N SER A 189 -9.81 18.51 6.16
CA SER A 189 -11.22 18.90 6.10
C SER A 189 -11.88 18.60 4.75
N HIS A 190 -11.16 18.75 3.63
CA HIS A 190 -11.68 18.44 2.28
C HIS A 190 -12.01 16.95 2.11
N PHE A 191 -11.24 16.04 2.71
CA PHE A 191 -11.50 14.61 2.63
C PHE A 191 -12.36 14.07 3.77
N ALA A 192 -12.32 14.69 4.98
CA ALA A 192 -13.27 14.37 6.05
C ALA A 192 -14.73 14.72 5.69
N ALA A 193 -14.93 15.69 4.80
CA ALA A 193 -16.24 16.01 4.21
C ALA A 193 -16.74 14.95 3.19
N GLY A 194 -15.93 13.92 2.92
CA GLY A 194 -16.19 12.93 1.87
C GLY A 194 -15.83 13.48 0.49
N VAL A 195 -15.47 12.58 -0.42
CA VAL A 195 -14.94 12.82 -1.78
C VAL A 195 -15.87 13.65 -2.70
N ASN A 196 -16.98 14.22 -2.21
CA ASN A 196 -17.95 14.97 -3.02
C ASN A 196 -18.62 16.12 -2.25
N ALA A 197 -17.85 17.00 -1.61
CA ALA A 197 -18.33 18.38 -1.50
C ALA A 197 -18.53 18.92 -2.93
N PRO A 198 -19.64 19.61 -3.26
CA PRO A 198 -19.81 20.19 -4.57
C PRO A 198 -18.64 21.12 -4.84
N ARG A 199 -17.84 20.82 -5.87
CA ARG A 199 -16.92 21.80 -6.44
C ARG A 199 -17.76 22.94 -6.96
N ASP A 200 -17.64 24.12 -6.36
CA ASP A 200 -18.14 25.32 -7.00
C ASP A 200 -17.34 25.51 -8.31
N PRO A 201 -17.98 25.71 -9.46
CA PRO A 201 -17.28 25.88 -10.75
C PRO A 201 -16.34 27.10 -10.81
N GLU A 202 -16.34 27.94 -9.76
CA GLU A 202 -15.48 29.12 -9.61
C GLU A 202 -14.29 28.88 -8.66
N GLU A 203 -14.18 27.71 -8.02
CA GLU A 203 -12.93 27.30 -7.38
C GLU A 203 -11.96 26.84 -8.46
N GLU A 204 -11.24 27.83 -9.02
CA GLU A 204 -10.00 27.59 -9.75
C GLU A 204 -9.17 26.55 -8.97
N GLU A 205 -8.63 25.54 -9.67
CA GLU A 205 -7.59 24.67 -9.15
C GLU A 205 -6.44 25.55 -8.65
N THR A 206 -6.52 25.96 -7.40
CA THR A 206 -5.53 26.83 -6.78
C THR A 206 -4.25 26.02 -6.72
N THR A 207 -3.26 26.47 -7.50
CA THR A 207 -1.88 25.97 -7.59
C THR A 207 -1.21 25.80 -6.21
N ASP A 208 -1.82 26.32 -5.15
CA ASP A 208 -1.34 26.34 -3.76
C ASP A 208 -1.58 25.04 -2.97
N GLN A 209 -2.58 24.20 -3.31
CA GLN A 209 -2.87 22.99 -2.52
C GLN A 209 -1.73 21.93 -2.54
N PRO A 210 -1.10 21.63 -3.69
CA PRO A 210 0.05 20.73 -3.72
C PRO A 210 1.26 21.32 -2.97
N ILE A 211 1.43 22.65 -3.00
CA ILE A 211 2.54 23.35 -2.33
C ILE A 211 2.37 23.26 -0.81
N ALA A 212 1.17 23.53 -0.29
CA ALA A 212 0.87 23.43 1.14
C ALA A 212 1.11 22.02 1.71
N LEU A 213 0.76 20.97 0.97
CA LEU A 213 1.05 19.59 1.38
C LEU A 213 2.55 19.30 1.40
N LEU A 214 3.30 19.77 0.40
CA LEU A 214 4.75 19.58 0.36
C LEU A 214 5.45 20.30 1.53
N GLU A 215 5.01 21.50 1.88
CA GLU A 215 5.49 22.24 3.05
C GLU A 215 5.20 21.51 4.36
N LEU A 216 3.97 21.01 4.54
CA LEU A 216 3.58 20.21 5.68
C LEU A 216 4.45 18.94 5.80
N CYS A 217 4.61 18.20 4.71
CA CYS A 217 5.45 17.01 4.64
C CYS A 217 6.91 17.34 5.00
N SER A 218 7.45 18.42 4.45
CA SER A 218 8.81 18.88 4.75
C SER A 218 8.98 19.23 6.22
N LYS A 219 8.02 19.96 6.80
CA LYS A 219 8.01 20.34 8.21
C LYS A 219 7.99 19.11 9.13
N ILE A 220 7.05 18.19 8.93
CA ILE A 220 6.94 16.98 9.76
C ILE A 220 8.20 16.12 9.64
N ARG A 221 8.72 15.92 8.42
CA ARG A 221 9.97 15.17 8.22
C ARG A 221 11.13 15.84 8.93
N GLY A 222 11.24 17.17 8.87
CA GLY A 222 12.26 17.93 9.57
C GLY A 222 12.19 17.74 11.08
N MET A 223 10.99 17.74 11.67
CA MET A 223 10.78 17.49 13.10
C MET A 223 11.23 16.07 13.51
N ILE A 224 10.87 15.05 12.73
CA ILE A 224 11.28 13.66 13.00
C ILE A 224 12.81 13.53 12.93
N LEU A 225 13.43 14.13 11.92
CA LEU A 225 14.88 14.07 11.73
C LEU A 225 15.67 14.88 12.76
N SER A 226 15.11 15.95 13.33
CA SER A 226 15.80 16.74 14.37
C SER A 226 15.60 16.19 15.79
N THR A 227 14.60 15.33 15.99
CA THR A 227 14.27 14.79 17.31
C THR A 227 15.22 13.66 17.70
N PRO A 228 15.80 13.69 18.91
CA PRO A 228 16.63 12.60 19.41
C PRO A 228 15.80 11.34 19.70
N ILE A 229 16.39 10.17 19.47
CA ILE A 229 15.76 8.90 19.82
C ILE A 229 15.85 8.70 21.34
N PRO A 230 14.81 8.16 22.01
CA PRO A 230 14.92 7.73 23.40
C PRO A 230 16.08 6.74 23.61
N THR A 231 16.86 6.94 24.67
CA THR A 231 18.06 6.14 24.96
C THR A 231 17.77 4.63 24.99
N GLU A 232 16.65 4.22 25.59
CA GLU A 232 16.25 2.80 25.66
C GLU A 232 16.05 2.18 24.26
N LEU A 233 15.50 2.94 23.31
CA LEU A 233 15.29 2.48 21.95
C LEU A 233 16.60 2.44 21.16
N GLU A 234 17.43 3.47 21.31
CA GLU A 234 18.77 3.51 20.70
C GLU A 234 19.63 2.33 21.16
N GLU A 235 19.68 2.07 22.46
CA GLU A 235 20.41 0.93 23.05
C GLU A 235 19.86 -0.40 22.54
N ALA A 236 18.54 -0.55 22.44
CA ALA A 236 17.91 -1.77 21.93
C ALA A 236 18.27 -2.04 20.45
N ILE A 237 18.28 -1.00 19.61
CA ILE A 237 18.65 -1.09 18.19
C ILE A 237 20.13 -1.47 18.05
N LEU A 238 21.02 -0.72 18.71
CA LEU A 238 22.47 -0.94 18.60
C LEU A 238 22.88 -2.29 19.18
N SER A 239 22.31 -2.69 20.32
CA SER A 239 22.59 -4.01 20.91
C SER A 239 22.14 -5.15 20.01
N SER A 240 21.03 -4.99 19.28
CA SER A 240 20.54 -6.02 18.35
C SER A 240 21.40 -6.10 17.09
N TYR A 241 21.92 -4.96 16.60
CA TYR A 241 22.93 -4.93 15.55
C TYR A 241 24.24 -5.61 16.00
N ASP A 242 24.70 -5.35 17.22
CA ASP A 242 25.93 -5.94 17.74
C ASP A 242 25.80 -7.47 17.86
N ARG A 243 24.67 -7.97 18.39
CA ARG A 243 24.36 -9.42 18.40
C ARG A 243 24.32 -10.03 17.00
N LEU A 244 23.76 -9.31 16.02
CA LEU A 244 23.74 -9.75 14.63
C LEU A 244 25.16 -9.91 14.07
N CYS A 245 26.04 -8.95 14.35
CA CYS A 245 27.45 -9.00 13.93
C CYS A 245 28.23 -10.13 14.61
N GLU A 246 28.00 -10.35 15.91
CA GLU A 246 28.60 -11.47 16.65
C GLU A 246 28.22 -12.82 16.05
N ARG A 247 26.93 -13.00 15.72
CA ARG A 247 26.41 -14.23 15.13
C ARG A 247 27.05 -14.56 13.76
N GLU A 248 27.28 -13.54 12.94
CA GLU A 248 27.92 -13.70 11.63
C GLU A 248 29.46 -13.70 11.70
N GLY A 249 30.03 -13.41 12.87
CA GLY A 249 31.48 -13.36 13.10
C GLY A 249 32.19 -12.22 12.38
N ARG A 250 31.48 -11.17 11.95
CA ARG A 250 32.05 -10.01 11.26
C ARG A 250 31.15 -8.78 11.38
N GLN A 251 31.75 -7.60 11.28
CA GLN A 251 31.01 -6.37 11.03
C GLN A 251 30.37 -6.44 9.63
N MET A 252 29.14 -5.95 9.50
CA MET A 252 28.40 -5.99 8.25
C MET A 252 27.58 -4.73 8.05
N HIS A 253 27.37 -4.39 6.78
CA HIS A 253 26.35 -3.43 6.43
C HIS A 253 24.96 -4.06 6.54
N VAL A 254 23.97 -3.23 6.84
CA VAL A 254 22.56 -3.62 6.94
C VAL A 254 21.69 -2.82 5.98
N ALA A 255 20.50 -3.35 5.72
CA ALA A 255 19.42 -2.68 5.02
C ALA A 255 18.31 -2.36 6.02
N LEU A 256 17.91 -1.08 6.09
CA LEU A 256 16.72 -0.65 6.82
C LEU A 256 15.54 -0.58 5.85
N ARG A 257 14.51 -1.38 6.11
CA ARG A 257 13.29 -1.47 5.30
C ARG A 257 12.08 -1.06 6.13
N SER A 258 11.26 -0.17 5.60
CA SER A 258 9.94 0.13 6.14
C SER A 258 9.06 -1.12 6.12
N SER A 259 8.33 -1.36 7.21
CA SER A 259 7.36 -2.43 7.39
C SER A 259 6.13 -1.82 8.07
N ALA A 260 5.39 -0.98 7.34
CA ALA A 260 4.25 -0.28 7.92
C ALA A 260 3.08 -1.25 8.19
N LEU A 261 2.27 -0.95 9.21
CA LEU A 261 1.03 -1.69 9.43
C LEU A 261 0.08 -1.50 8.23
N GLY A 262 -0.38 -2.61 7.67
CA GLY A 262 -1.26 -2.62 6.49
C GLY A 262 -0.58 -2.33 5.14
N GLU A 263 0.75 -2.31 5.07
CA GLU A 263 1.49 -2.03 3.83
C GLU A 263 1.19 -3.05 2.70
N ASP A 264 1.10 -4.32 3.07
CA ASP A 264 0.91 -5.46 2.15
C ASP A 264 -0.57 -5.88 2.01
N SER A 265 -1.49 -4.93 2.22
CA SER A 265 -2.91 -5.21 2.05
C SER A 265 -3.31 -5.24 0.57
N ALA A 266 -3.98 -6.33 0.14
CA ALA A 266 -4.51 -6.46 -1.24
C ALA A 266 -5.38 -5.24 -1.59
N GLY A 267 -5.12 -4.62 -2.75
CA GLY A 267 -5.76 -3.36 -3.20
C GLY A 267 -5.24 -2.08 -2.53
N ALA A 268 -4.35 -2.19 -1.55
CA ALA A 268 -3.73 -1.09 -0.82
C ALA A 268 -2.21 -1.26 -0.73
N SER A 269 -1.61 -1.76 -1.80
CA SER A 269 -0.16 -1.82 -1.97
C SER A 269 0.40 -0.41 -1.90
N PHE A 270 1.01 -0.05 -0.77
CA PHE A 270 1.92 1.10 -0.64
C PHE A 270 3.25 0.83 -1.40
N ALA A 271 3.17 0.05 -2.48
CA ALA A 271 4.32 -0.45 -3.22
C ALA A 271 5.18 0.73 -3.70
N GLY A 272 6.44 0.75 -3.26
CA GLY A 272 7.42 1.77 -3.63
C GLY A 272 7.27 3.13 -2.93
N GLN A 273 6.38 3.25 -1.94
CA GLN A 273 6.07 4.57 -1.32
C GLN A 273 6.93 4.90 -0.09
N HIS A 274 7.43 3.87 0.60
CA HIS A 274 8.25 4.04 1.81
C HIS A 274 9.73 3.75 1.54
N ARG A 275 10.59 4.44 2.28
CA ARG A 275 12.04 4.45 2.01
C ARG A 275 12.66 3.13 2.47
N SER A 276 13.53 2.57 1.63
CA SER A 276 14.46 1.50 1.99
C SER A 276 15.87 2.04 1.84
N LEU A 277 16.64 1.95 2.91
CA LEU A 277 18.04 2.35 2.93
C LEU A 277 18.89 1.10 2.88
N LEU A 278 19.84 1.07 1.96
CA LEU A 278 20.69 -0.08 1.71
C LEU A 278 22.13 0.27 2.04
N ASN A 279 22.90 -0.74 2.46
CA ASN A 279 24.32 -0.63 2.73
C ASN A 279 24.68 0.39 3.84
N LEU A 280 23.95 0.36 4.96
CA LEU A 280 24.21 1.21 6.13
C LEU A 280 25.20 0.54 7.09
N ASP A 281 26.12 1.34 7.65
CA ASP A 281 26.98 0.93 8.75
C ASP A 281 26.29 1.13 10.11
N ARG A 282 26.98 0.74 11.18
CA ARG A 282 26.50 0.87 12.56
C ARG A 282 26.20 2.32 12.94
N ASP A 283 27.07 3.25 12.55
CA ASP A 283 27.02 4.65 12.97
C ASP A 283 25.87 5.40 12.28
N SER A 284 25.50 4.98 11.08
CA SER A 284 24.37 5.55 10.31
C SER A 284 23.01 4.95 10.69
N LEU A 285 22.96 3.95 11.58
CA LEU A 285 21.75 3.15 11.82
C LEU A 285 20.61 3.96 12.45
N ILE A 286 20.92 4.83 13.40
CA ILE A 286 19.96 5.67 14.13
C ILE A 286 19.36 6.74 13.21
N GLU A 287 20.21 7.43 12.44
CA GLU A 287 19.75 8.40 11.44
C GLU A 287 18.97 7.71 10.31
N GLY A 288 19.43 6.53 9.87
CA GLY A 288 18.72 5.71 8.91
C GLY A 288 17.32 5.29 9.39
N TYR A 289 17.18 4.92 10.66
CA TYR A 289 15.88 4.62 11.25
C TYR A 289 14.95 5.85 11.22
N LYS A 290 15.44 7.02 11.64
CA LYS A 290 14.67 8.28 11.58
C LYS A 290 14.27 8.64 10.16
N GLU A 291 15.13 8.42 9.17
CA GLU A 291 14.80 8.61 7.75
C GLU A 291 13.67 7.68 7.28
N VAL A 292 13.70 6.40 7.67
CA VAL A 292 12.63 5.45 7.33
C VAL A 292 11.33 5.86 8.02
N VAL A 293 11.35 6.25 9.29
CA VAL A 293 10.19 6.76 10.02
C VAL A 293 9.63 8.02 9.34
N ALA A 294 10.49 8.98 9.00
CA ALA A 294 10.11 10.21 8.30
C ALA A 294 9.48 9.92 6.93
N SER A 295 9.83 8.81 6.28
CA SER A 295 9.25 8.42 4.99
C SER A 295 7.74 8.12 5.05
N LYS A 296 7.19 7.85 6.24
CA LYS A 296 5.72 7.80 6.48
C LYS A 296 5.04 9.10 6.02
N TYR A 297 5.71 10.23 6.14
CA TYR A 297 5.20 11.57 5.84
C TYR A 297 5.71 12.11 4.49
N SER A 298 6.12 11.24 3.56
CA SER A 298 6.35 11.64 2.18
C SER A 298 5.06 12.18 1.56
N ALA A 299 5.18 13.07 0.58
CA ALA A 299 4.01 13.66 -0.10
C ALA A 299 3.09 12.58 -0.66
N HIS A 300 3.68 11.57 -1.30
CA HIS A 300 2.96 10.45 -1.87
C HIS A 300 2.24 9.60 -0.81
N ALA A 301 2.91 9.25 0.30
CA ALA A 301 2.31 8.48 1.39
C ALA A 301 1.19 9.26 2.11
N MET A 302 1.35 10.58 2.29
CA MET A 302 0.31 11.44 2.85
C MET A 302 -0.90 11.54 1.91
N THR A 303 -0.67 11.81 0.62
CA THR A 303 -1.73 11.86 -0.39
C THR A 303 -2.52 10.55 -0.43
N TYR A 304 -1.82 9.41 -0.46
CA TYR A 304 -2.45 8.11 -0.47
C TYR A 304 -3.36 7.90 0.75
N ARG A 305 -2.87 8.25 1.95
CA ARG A 305 -3.65 8.11 3.19
C ARG A 305 -4.87 9.03 3.22
N TYR A 306 -4.73 10.28 2.76
CA TYR A 306 -5.88 11.19 2.62
C TYR A 306 -6.91 10.66 1.61
N MET A 307 -6.47 10.16 0.45
CA MET A 307 -7.38 9.59 -0.57
C MET A 307 -8.14 8.37 -0.08
N ARG A 308 -7.53 7.57 0.81
CA ARG A 308 -8.15 6.39 1.41
C ARG A 308 -8.89 6.67 2.72
N GLY A 309 -8.83 7.90 3.24
CA GLY A 309 -9.42 8.28 4.53
C GLY A 309 -8.77 7.56 5.72
N ILE A 310 -7.48 7.20 5.61
CA ILE A 310 -6.71 6.53 6.66
C ILE A 310 -6.17 7.60 7.61
N ARG A 311 -6.39 7.43 8.91
CA ARG A 311 -5.88 8.37 9.93
C ARG A 311 -4.38 8.18 10.12
N ASP A 312 -3.69 9.26 10.52
CA ASP A 312 -2.24 9.18 10.80
C ASP A 312 -1.92 8.24 11.97
N ASP A 313 -2.76 8.29 13.02
CA ASP A 313 -2.69 7.46 14.23
C ASP A 313 -2.79 5.96 13.94
N ASP A 314 -3.48 5.59 12.86
CA ASP A 314 -3.75 4.20 12.52
C ASP A 314 -2.54 3.55 11.84
N VAL A 315 -1.58 4.34 11.32
CA VAL A 315 -0.43 3.85 10.58
C VAL A 315 0.84 3.93 11.42
N LEU A 316 1.20 2.81 12.04
CA LEU A 316 2.48 2.68 12.75
C LEU A 316 3.57 2.25 11.76
N MET A 317 4.76 2.83 11.92
CA MET A 317 5.91 2.54 11.05
C MET A 317 6.90 1.63 11.78
N CYS A 318 6.77 0.32 11.57
CA CYS A 318 7.82 -0.61 11.99
C CYS A 318 8.97 -0.58 10.98
N VAL A 319 10.16 -0.96 11.41
CA VAL A 319 11.36 -0.93 10.56
C VAL A 319 12.14 -2.23 10.69
N GLY A 320 12.32 -2.95 9.58
CA GLY A 320 13.20 -4.10 9.50
C GLY A 320 14.66 -3.69 9.33
N CYS A 321 15.55 -4.26 10.14
CA CYS A 321 16.99 -4.19 9.97
C CYS A 321 17.51 -5.57 9.56
N LEU A 322 17.94 -5.70 8.31
CA LEU A 322 18.36 -6.97 7.71
C LEU A 322 19.84 -6.90 7.31
N SER A 323 20.59 -7.99 7.48
CA SER A 323 21.94 -8.13 6.96
C SER A 323 21.96 -7.88 5.46
N MET A 324 22.85 -7.00 4.98
CA MET A 324 22.94 -6.71 3.55
C MET A 324 23.47 -7.93 2.79
N VAL A 325 22.68 -8.41 1.81
CA VAL A 325 23.09 -9.53 0.96
C VAL A 325 24.00 -9.01 -0.14
N THR A 326 25.22 -9.53 -0.20
CA THR A 326 26.08 -9.35 -1.37
C THR A 326 25.51 -10.16 -2.53
N SER A 327 24.99 -9.48 -3.55
CA SER A 327 24.28 -10.11 -4.67
C SER A 327 25.10 -10.07 -5.95
N ARG A 328 25.26 -11.23 -6.61
CA ARG A 328 25.71 -11.33 -8.00
C ARG A 328 24.58 -10.92 -8.95
N ALA A 329 23.38 -11.41 -8.68
CA ALA A 329 22.17 -11.08 -9.40
C ALA A 329 21.02 -10.94 -8.40
N GLY A 330 20.05 -10.09 -8.74
CA GLY A 330 18.86 -9.86 -7.92
C GLY A 330 17.67 -9.52 -8.79
N GLY A 331 16.48 -9.73 -8.26
CA GLY A 331 15.28 -9.55 -9.06
C GLY A 331 13.98 -9.82 -8.32
N VAL A 332 12.95 -9.99 -9.14
CA VAL A 332 11.57 -10.23 -8.70
C VAL A 332 11.04 -11.47 -9.39
N ALA A 333 10.30 -12.30 -8.67
CA ALA A 333 9.56 -13.44 -9.20
C ALA A 333 8.07 -13.28 -8.88
N TYR A 334 7.24 -13.34 -9.92
CA TYR A 334 5.79 -13.41 -9.79
C TYR A 334 5.34 -14.85 -10.01
N THR A 335 4.57 -15.42 -9.08
CA THR A 335 4.18 -16.83 -9.17
C THR A 335 3.12 -17.09 -10.24
N VAL A 336 2.49 -16.04 -10.76
CA VAL A 336 1.60 -16.03 -11.94
C VAL A 336 1.89 -14.78 -12.76
N ASN A 337 1.36 -14.72 -13.99
CA ASN A 337 1.46 -13.52 -14.81
C ASN A 337 0.61 -12.38 -14.23
N PRO A 338 1.21 -11.24 -13.80
CA PRO A 338 0.45 -10.14 -13.19
C PRO A 338 -0.51 -9.44 -14.16
N LEU A 339 -0.29 -9.59 -15.47
CA LEU A 339 -1.09 -8.96 -16.53
C LEU A 339 -2.19 -9.87 -17.07
N ASN A 340 -2.14 -11.17 -16.78
CA ASN A 340 -3.11 -12.14 -17.29
C ASN A 340 -3.39 -13.22 -16.24
N ALA A 341 -4.55 -13.14 -15.59
CA ALA A 341 -4.96 -14.09 -14.57
C ALA A 341 -5.07 -15.55 -15.04
N ASP A 342 -5.28 -15.80 -16.33
CA ASP A 342 -5.34 -17.14 -16.90
C ASP A 342 -3.95 -17.77 -17.10
N ASP A 343 -2.91 -16.95 -17.14
CA ASP A 343 -1.54 -17.40 -17.30
C ASP A 343 -0.89 -17.67 -15.93
N LYS A 344 -0.92 -18.93 -15.52
CA LYS A 344 -0.39 -19.41 -14.23
C LYS A 344 1.13 -19.62 -14.21
N ARG A 345 1.85 -19.28 -15.30
CA ARG A 345 3.30 -19.46 -15.38
C ARG A 345 4.03 -18.44 -14.50
N ILE A 346 5.15 -18.87 -13.95
CA ILE A 346 6.01 -18.03 -13.10
C ILE A 346 6.81 -17.09 -14.01
N GLN A 347 6.81 -15.81 -13.66
CA GLN A 347 7.56 -14.76 -14.35
C GLN A 347 8.75 -14.35 -13.48
N ILE A 348 9.97 -14.52 -13.97
CA ILE A 348 11.20 -14.14 -13.26
C ILE A 348 11.86 -13.00 -14.02
N THR A 349 12.03 -11.86 -13.34
CA THR A 349 12.77 -10.72 -13.86
C THR A 349 14.05 -10.55 -13.06
N SER A 350 15.18 -10.34 -13.72
CA SER A 350 16.50 -10.34 -13.07
C SER A 350 17.47 -9.33 -13.67
N ALA A 351 18.37 -8.80 -12.83
CA ALA A 351 19.47 -7.94 -13.24
C ALA A 351 20.75 -8.29 -12.48
N TRP A 352 21.89 -7.85 -13.02
CA TRP A 352 23.16 -7.92 -12.32
C TRP A 352 23.15 -7.01 -11.08
N GLY A 353 23.76 -7.48 -9.99
CA GLY A 353 23.87 -6.75 -8.74
C GLY A 353 22.58 -6.76 -7.90
N VAL A 354 22.29 -5.64 -7.23
CA VAL A 354 21.23 -5.51 -6.22
C VAL A 354 19.85 -5.42 -6.89
N ALA A 355 18.85 -6.12 -6.33
CA ALA A 355 17.48 -6.21 -6.85
C ALA A 355 16.75 -4.85 -7.00
N LYS A 356 17.22 -3.80 -6.31
CA LYS A 356 16.65 -2.43 -6.36
C LYS A 356 16.48 -1.91 -7.80
N GLY A 357 17.40 -2.24 -8.72
CA GLY A 357 17.30 -1.80 -10.11
C GLY A 357 16.11 -2.39 -10.85
N VAL A 358 15.72 -3.62 -10.50
CA VAL A 358 14.54 -4.31 -11.02
C VAL A 358 13.27 -3.72 -10.42
N VAL A 359 13.23 -3.58 -9.09
CA VAL A 359 12.08 -3.07 -8.34
C VAL A 359 11.72 -1.63 -8.75
N ASP A 360 12.72 -0.77 -8.95
CA ASP A 360 12.53 0.62 -9.34
C ASP A 360 12.34 0.79 -10.87
N GLY A 361 12.46 -0.28 -11.66
CA GLY A 361 12.36 -0.23 -13.12
C GLY A 361 13.48 0.55 -13.82
N THR A 362 14.63 0.73 -13.18
CA THR A 362 15.74 1.56 -13.68
C THR A 362 16.85 0.75 -14.36
N ALA A 363 16.86 -0.57 -14.18
CA ALA A 363 17.82 -1.48 -14.79
C ALA A 363 17.25 -2.17 -16.04
N THR A 364 18.13 -2.48 -16.99
CA THR A 364 17.82 -3.43 -18.06
C THR A 364 17.81 -4.84 -17.48
N THR A 365 16.78 -5.63 -17.77
CA THR A 365 16.53 -6.90 -17.08
C THR A 365 16.39 -8.07 -18.04
N ASP A 366 16.82 -9.25 -17.58
CA ASP A 366 16.45 -10.51 -18.20
C ASP A 366 15.06 -10.92 -17.73
N GLN A 367 14.31 -11.58 -18.62
CA GLN A 367 13.00 -12.13 -18.33
C GLN A 367 13.01 -13.63 -18.64
N PHE A 368 12.51 -14.42 -17.71
CA PHE A 368 12.35 -15.86 -17.85
C PHE A 368 10.92 -16.26 -17.50
N VAL A 369 10.32 -17.12 -18.32
CA VAL A 369 9.00 -17.68 -18.08
C VAL A 369 9.14 -19.16 -17.77
N VAL A 370 8.56 -19.61 -16.65
CA VAL A 370 8.66 -20.99 -16.18
C VAL A 370 7.27 -21.61 -16.04
N GLU A 371 7.08 -22.75 -16.70
CA GLU A 371 5.90 -23.59 -16.52
C GLU A 371 5.99 -24.34 -15.19
N LYS A 372 4.87 -24.42 -14.46
CA LYS A 372 4.82 -25.09 -13.15
C LYS A 372 3.79 -26.22 -13.07
N GLU A 373 2.78 -26.28 -13.95
CA GLU A 373 1.72 -27.29 -13.91
C GLU A 373 2.13 -28.61 -14.61
N ASN A 374 2.85 -28.52 -15.72
CA ASN A 374 3.26 -29.68 -16.53
C ASN A 374 4.74 -30.07 -16.32
N GLY A 375 5.21 -29.92 -15.08
CA GLY A 375 6.61 -30.07 -14.71
C GLY A 375 7.38 -28.75 -14.84
N MET A 376 8.34 -28.55 -13.94
CA MET A 376 9.07 -27.29 -13.83
C MET A 376 10.12 -27.13 -14.92
N HIS A 377 9.84 -26.29 -15.92
CA HIS A 377 10.76 -26.05 -17.03
C HIS A 377 10.60 -24.65 -17.63
N ILE A 378 11.68 -24.14 -18.20
CA ILE A 378 11.73 -22.81 -18.79
C ILE A 378 11.11 -22.86 -20.18
N VAL A 379 10.10 -22.02 -20.42
CA VAL A 379 9.36 -21.98 -21.70
C VAL A 379 9.75 -20.80 -22.58
N ASP A 380 10.24 -19.71 -21.99
CA ASP A 380 10.65 -18.52 -22.73
C ASP A 380 11.77 -17.77 -22.00
N ARG A 381 12.61 -17.06 -22.78
CA ARG A 381 13.70 -16.22 -22.29
C ARG A 381 13.90 -14.99 -23.15
N HIS A 382 14.07 -13.85 -22.49
CA HIS A 382 14.53 -12.62 -23.10
C HIS A 382 15.75 -12.09 -22.35
N VAL A 383 16.91 -12.05 -23.01
CA VAL A 383 18.19 -11.65 -22.43
C VAL A 383 18.75 -10.46 -23.22
N PRO A 384 18.39 -9.22 -22.86
CA PRO A 384 18.95 -8.03 -23.49
C PRO A 384 20.39 -7.77 -23.01
N ARG A 385 21.08 -6.90 -23.75
CA ARG A 385 22.39 -6.38 -23.36
C ARG A 385 22.25 -5.46 -22.14
N LYS A 386 22.94 -5.77 -21.04
CA LYS A 386 22.88 -5.08 -19.74
C LYS A 386 24.21 -4.35 -19.48
N GLU A 387 24.27 -3.07 -19.78
CA GLU A 387 25.54 -2.30 -19.72
C GLU A 387 25.89 -1.78 -18.32
N SER A 388 24.92 -1.77 -17.41
CA SER A 388 25.12 -1.30 -16.04
C SER A 388 24.39 -2.17 -15.03
N ALA A 389 24.91 -2.17 -13.80
CA ALA A 389 24.37 -2.87 -12.64
C ALA A 389 24.33 -1.92 -11.43
N LEU A 390 23.52 -2.24 -10.42
CA LEU A 390 23.59 -1.56 -9.13
C LEU A 390 24.39 -2.41 -8.14
N ALA A 391 25.38 -1.84 -7.49
CA ALA A 391 26.21 -2.54 -6.51
C ALA A 391 26.36 -1.71 -5.23
N CYS A 392 26.62 -2.39 -4.11
CA CYS A 392 26.97 -1.73 -2.86
C CYS A 392 28.32 -1.03 -2.98
N SER A 393 28.41 0.17 -2.43
CA SER A 393 29.61 1.00 -2.36
C SER A 393 29.77 1.50 -0.93
N ASP A 394 30.99 1.41 -0.40
CA ASP A 394 31.31 1.87 0.95
C ASP A 394 31.18 3.40 1.11
N ILE A 395 31.13 4.15 0.01
CA ILE A 395 31.08 5.62 0.02
C ILE A 395 29.68 6.14 -0.35
N GLU A 396 29.04 5.52 -1.36
CA GLU A 396 27.79 6.01 -1.94
C GLU A 396 26.57 5.16 -1.56
N GLY A 397 26.75 4.14 -0.71
CA GLY A 397 25.72 3.17 -0.34
C GLY A 397 25.41 2.20 -1.49
N VAL A 398 24.67 2.65 -2.49
CA VAL A 398 24.39 1.89 -3.72
C VAL A 398 24.66 2.76 -4.94
N CYS A 399 25.60 2.34 -5.78
CA CYS A 399 25.98 3.07 -6.98
C CYS A 399 25.78 2.22 -8.25
N ARG A 400 25.72 2.93 -9.38
CA ARG A 400 25.68 2.29 -10.70
C ARG A 400 27.09 2.01 -11.17
N ILE A 401 27.36 0.75 -11.49
CA ILE A 401 28.65 0.28 -12.03
C ILE A 401 28.46 -0.21 -13.47
N SER A 402 29.51 -0.09 -14.28
CA SER A 402 29.54 -0.70 -15.61
C SER A 402 29.69 -2.21 -15.49
N VAL A 403 28.91 -2.95 -16.26
CA VAL A 403 29.04 -4.41 -16.35
C VAL A 403 30.23 -4.75 -17.25
N ASP A 404 30.95 -5.83 -16.91
CA ASP A 404 32.01 -6.35 -17.76
C ASP A 404 31.46 -6.63 -19.17
N PRO A 405 32.10 -6.12 -20.25
CA PRO A 405 31.66 -6.37 -21.62
C PRO A 405 31.39 -7.84 -21.95
N GLN A 406 32.06 -8.80 -21.29
CA GLN A 406 31.86 -10.24 -21.47
C GLN A 406 30.54 -10.75 -20.85
N LEU A 407 30.02 -10.04 -19.83
CA LEU A 407 28.80 -10.39 -19.10
C LEU A 407 27.57 -9.62 -19.60
N CYS A 408 27.73 -8.54 -20.36
CA CYS A 408 26.64 -7.69 -20.81
C CYS A 408 25.54 -8.46 -21.56
N GLU A 409 25.90 -9.44 -22.38
CA GLU A 409 24.97 -10.24 -23.19
C GLU A 409 24.67 -11.62 -22.59
N GLN A 410 25.27 -11.94 -21.45
CA GLN A 410 25.03 -13.19 -20.74
C GLN A 410 23.74 -13.11 -19.91
N PRO A 411 23.04 -14.23 -19.70
CA PRO A 411 21.97 -14.29 -18.72
C PRO A 411 22.53 -14.13 -17.31
N THR A 412 21.81 -13.40 -16.48
CA THR A 412 22.13 -13.20 -15.06
C THR A 412 21.98 -14.46 -14.21
N LEU A 413 21.14 -15.39 -14.68
CA LEU A 413 20.85 -16.67 -14.05
C LEU A 413 21.14 -17.83 -14.99
N GLU A 414 21.68 -18.90 -14.42
CA GLU A 414 21.81 -20.20 -15.09
C GLU A 414 20.53 -21.02 -14.95
N ASP A 415 20.29 -21.96 -15.86
CA ASP A 415 19.09 -22.80 -15.87
C ASP A 415 18.76 -23.45 -14.51
N PRO A 416 19.73 -24.07 -13.79
CA PRO A 416 19.43 -24.66 -12.49
C PRO A 416 18.97 -23.64 -11.46
N GLN A 417 19.49 -22.40 -11.53
CA GLN A 417 19.12 -21.31 -10.61
C GLN A 417 17.70 -20.81 -10.89
N ILE A 418 17.31 -20.74 -12.17
CA ILE A 418 15.96 -20.37 -12.58
C ILE A 418 14.95 -21.40 -12.06
N ILE A 419 15.26 -22.69 -12.20
CA ILE A 419 14.41 -23.78 -11.71
C ILE A 419 14.37 -23.83 -10.18
N GLU A 420 15.49 -23.63 -9.49
CA GLU A 420 15.55 -23.53 -8.02
C GLU A 420 14.64 -22.40 -7.51
N LEU A 421 14.76 -21.21 -8.09
CA LEU A 421 13.94 -20.06 -7.74
C LEU A 421 12.46 -20.30 -8.02
N ALA A 422 12.11 -20.85 -9.19
CA ALA A 422 10.74 -21.17 -9.55
C ALA A 422 10.12 -22.20 -8.59
N SER A 423 10.91 -23.19 -8.16
CA SER A 423 10.49 -24.21 -7.18
C SER A 423 10.22 -23.59 -5.83
N MET A 424 11.11 -22.69 -5.38
CA MET A 424 10.92 -21.94 -4.14
C MET A 424 9.69 -21.05 -4.20
N ALA A 425 9.50 -20.33 -5.30
CA ALA A 425 8.35 -19.44 -5.51
C ALA A 425 7.02 -20.21 -5.47
N SER A 426 6.95 -21.38 -6.10
CA SER A 426 5.76 -22.25 -6.06
C SER A 426 5.48 -22.80 -4.66
N ARG A 427 6.51 -23.15 -3.88
CA ARG A 427 6.34 -23.57 -2.47
C ARG A 427 5.76 -22.44 -1.61
N ILE A 428 6.20 -21.21 -1.83
CA ILE A 428 5.74 -20.03 -1.10
C ILE A 428 4.28 -19.70 -1.47
N GLU A 429 3.94 -19.74 -2.76
CA GLU A 429 2.55 -19.62 -3.21
C GLU A 429 1.64 -20.67 -2.56
N ALA A 430 2.08 -21.92 -2.50
CA ALA A 430 1.31 -23.00 -1.87
C ALA A 430 1.10 -22.77 -0.36
N HIS A 431 2.10 -22.21 0.35
CA HIS A 431 1.99 -21.85 1.77
C HIS A 431 0.95 -20.77 2.02
N TYR A 432 0.99 -19.69 1.22
CA TYR A 432 0.07 -18.57 1.37
C TYR A 432 -1.30 -18.80 0.72
N GLY A 433 -1.44 -19.82 -0.14
CA GLY A 433 -2.68 -20.14 -0.85
C GLY A 433 -3.11 -19.10 -1.89
N MET A 434 -2.22 -18.19 -2.28
CA MET A 434 -2.50 -17.12 -3.23
C MET A 434 -1.23 -16.71 -4.00
N PRO A 435 -1.36 -16.11 -5.20
CA PRO A 435 -0.21 -15.62 -5.96
C PRO A 435 0.69 -14.67 -5.17
N GLN A 436 2.01 -14.77 -5.40
CA GLN A 436 3.02 -14.00 -4.66
C GLN A 436 3.92 -13.20 -5.60
N ASP A 437 4.37 -12.06 -5.07
CA ASP A 437 5.44 -11.21 -5.56
C ASP A 437 6.63 -11.35 -4.61
N ILE A 438 7.74 -11.89 -5.11
CA ILE A 438 8.88 -12.31 -4.32
C ILE A 438 10.12 -11.55 -4.80
N GLU A 439 10.75 -10.79 -3.89
CA GLU A 439 12.07 -10.22 -4.12
C GLU A 439 13.15 -11.22 -3.70
N TRP A 440 14.18 -11.38 -4.52
CA TRP A 440 15.24 -12.37 -4.30
C TRP A 440 16.61 -11.85 -4.73
N ALA A 441 17.65 -12.52 -4.22
CA ALA A 441 19.03 -12.34 -4.63
C ALA A 441 19.76 -13.68 -4.70
N PHE A 442 20.67 -13.80 -5.66
CA PHE A 442 21.70 -14.84 -5.69
C PHE A 442 23.04 -14.25 -5.25
N THR A 443 23.69 -14.90 -4.29
CA THR A 443 25.05 -14.52 -3.87
C THR A 443 26.09 -14.90 -4.93
N PRO A 444 27.32 -14.38 -4.88
CA PRO A 444 28.43 -14.83 -5.73
C PRO A 444 28.66 -16.34 -5.68
N GLU A 445 28.36 -16.98 -4.56
CA GLU A 445 28.44 -18.44 -4.35
C GLU A 445 27.20 -19.20 -4.86
N ALA A 446 26.36 -18.55 -5.68
CA ALA A 446 25.14 -19.11 -6.27
C ALA A 446 24.08 -19.56 -5.24
N LYS A 447 24.07 -18.99 -4.03
CA LYS A 447 23.03 -19.26 -3.03
C LYS A 447 21.83 -18.34 -3.21
N LEU A 448 20.63 -18.91 -3.29
CA LEU A 448 19.38 -18.16 -3.29
C LEU A 448 19.07 -17.60 -1.89
N VAL A 449 18.70 -16.33 -1.82
CA VAL A 449 18.21 -15.64 -0.62
C VAL A 449 16.97 -14.85 -0.96
N LEU A 450 15.89 -15.01 -0.20
CA LEU A 450 14.66 -14.23 -0.39
C LEU A 450 14.66 -12.98 0.48
N LEU A 451 14.39 -11.83 -0.14
CA LEU A 451 14.46 -10.52 0.48
C LEU A 451 13.09 -9.99 0.92
N GLN A 452 12.02 -10.46 0.28
CA GLN A 452 10.63 -10.09 0.58
C GLN A 452 9.68 -11.08 -0.09
N THR A 453 8.49 -11.26 0.49
CA THR A 453 7.32 -11.82 -0.20
C THR A 453 6.08 -11.02 0.15
N ARG A 454 5.16 -10.88 -0.79
CA ARG A 454 3.85 -10.28 -0.58
C ARG A 454 2.81 -10.85 -1.55
N PRO A 455 1.51 -10.75 -1.21
CA PRO A 455 0.44 -11.08 -2.13
C PRO A 455 0.55 -10.30 -3.45
N LEU A 456 0.35 -11.00 -4.56
CA LEU A 456 0.30 -10.41 -5.89
C LEU A 456 -1.14 -10.17 -6.32
N ASP A 457 -1.50 -8.90 -6.52
CA ASP A 457 -2.77 -8.51 -7.14
C ASP A 457 -2.69 -8.75 -8.65
N VAL A 458 -3.47 -9.71 -9.15
CA VAL A 458 -3.51 -10.07 -10.56
C VAL A 458 -4.64 -9.33 -11.24
N ARG A 459 -4.35 -8.64 -12.35
CA ARG A 459 -5.41 -7.99 -13.12
C ARG A 459 -6.27 -9.05 -13.81
N GLU A 460 -7.58 -8.99 -13.62
CA GLU A 460 -8.50 -9.69 -14.50
C GLU A 460 -8.28 -9.18 -15.92
N ALA A 461 -8.12 -10.09 -16.88
CA ALA A 461 -8.06 -9.71 -18.28
C ALA A 461 -9.34 -8.92 -18.58
N GLN A 462 -9.20 -7.64 -18.98
CA GLN A 462 -10.33 -6.94 -19.58
C GLN A 462 -10.71 -7.76 -20.80
N ALA A 463 -11.81 -8.49 -20.73
CA ALA A 463 -12.44 -9.04 -21.91
C ALA A 463 -12.62 -7.85 -22.84
N VAL A 464 -11.87 -7.83 -23.95
CA VAL A 464 -12.16 -6.89 -25.04
C VAL A 464 -13.64 -7.13 -25.32
N PRO A 465 -14.52 -6.13 -25.14
CA PRO A 465 -15.94 -6.34 -25.40
C PRO A 465 -16.01 -6.89 -26.82
N ASN A 466 -16.63 -8.04 -27.00
CA ASN A 466 -16.89 -8.56 -28.34
C ASN A 466 -17.61 -7.44 -29.10
N LEU A 467 -16.88 -6.72 -29.94
CA LEU A 467 -17.47 -5.78 -30.87
C LEU A 467 -18.39 -6.64 -31.73
N LEU A 468 -19.70 -6.41 -31.62
CA LEU A 468 -20.65 -7.08 -32.50
C LEU A 468 -20.19 -6.82 -33.94
N PRO A 469 -19.90 -7.86 -34.74
CA PRO A 469 -19.41 -7.67 -36.10
C PRO A 469 -20.37 -6.77 -36.88
N GLY A 470 -19.86 -5.64 -37.38
CA GLY A 470 -20.62 -4.71 -38.22
C GLY A 470 -21.33 -3.55 -37.49
N VAL A 471 -21.13 -3.36 -36.17
CA VAL A 471 -21.68 -2.19 -35.47
C VAL A 471 -20.57 -1.15 -35.25
N PRO A 472 -20.65 0.07 -35.82
CA PRO A 472 -19.67 1.11 -35.57
C PRO A 472 -19.76 1.60 -34.12
N PRO A 473 -18.63 1.89 -33.45
CA PRO A 473 -18.64 2.40 -32.09
C PRO A 473 -19.34 3.76 -32.02
N LEU A 474 -20.15 3.99 -30.98
CA LEU A 474 -20.80 5.27 -30.72
C LEU A 474 -19.74 6.32 -30.36
N ILE A 475 -19.42 7.19 -31.32
CA ILE A 475 -18.42 8.24 -31.17
C ILE A 475 -18.97 9.50 -30.48
N HIS A 476 -20.30 9.67 -30.41
CA HIS A 476 -20.96 10.77 -29.70
C HIS A 476 -22.38 10.38 -29.23
N GLY A 477 -22.82 10.95 -28.10
CA GLY A 477 -24.17 10.76 -27.54
C GLY A 477 -24.29 9.44 -26.77
N GLY A 478 -24.06 9.51 -25.45
CA GLY A 478 -24.14 8.34 -24.55
C GLY A 478 -25.54 7.74 -24.43
#